data_AF-A0A1L1SST8-F1
#
_entry.id   AF-A0A1L1SST8-F1
#
_cell.length_a   1.000
_cell.length_b   1.000
_cell.length_c   1.000
_cell.angle_alpha   90.00
_cell.angle_beta   90.00
_cell.angle_gamma   90.00
#
_symmetry.space_group_name_H-M   'P 1'
#
loop_
_entity.id
_entity.type
_entity.pdbx_description
1 polymer ?
#
loop_
_entity_poly.entity_id
_entity_poly.type
_entity_poly.pdbx_seq_one_letter_code
_entity_poly.pdbx_strand_id
1 'polypeptide(L)'
;MGAVRDSDLSVGKLCRLLVLALALVGCWSPGSAGFGLWGHDWLSLMYGKSPALVLPLLLSLQLTALCPTEAVEIYTSGALEAVNGTDVRLKCTFSSFAPVGDALTVTWNFRPRDGGREQFVFYYHMDPFRPMSGRFKDRVVWDGNPERYDVSILLWKLQFDDNGTYTCQV
;
A
#
# COMPACT_ATOMS: atom_id res chain seq x y z
N MET A 1 7.17 -10.81 -12.34
CA MET A 1 6.84 -9.45 -11.91
C MET A 1 5.45 -9.45 -11.30
N GLY A 2 5.34 -9.45 -9.97
CA GLY A 2 4.07 -9.27 -9.28
C GLY A 2 4.08 -7.92 -8.58
N ALA A 3 3.43 -6.91 -9.17
CA ALA A 3 3.14 -5.67 -8.48
C ALA A 3 1.80 -5.88 -7.75
N VAL A 4 1.85 -6.22 -6.46
CA VAL A 4 0.67 -6.15 -5.60
C VAL A 4 0.58 -4.71 -5.13
N ARG A 5 -0.32 -3.95 -5.75
CA ARG A 5 -0.71 -2.60 -5.31
C ARG A 5 -1.92 -2.79 -4.42
N ASP A 6 -1.85 -2.46 -3.14
CA ASP A 6 -3.03 -2.01 -2.38
C ASP A 6 -2.67 -1.39 -1.02
N SER A 7 -3.29 -0.24 -0.72
CA SER A 7 -3.42 0.44 0.60
C SER A 7 -2.23 1.30 1.10
N ASP A 8 -1.96 2.55 0.69
CA ASP A 8 -2.77 3.77 0.59
C ASP A 8 -3.22 4.48 1.90
N LEU A 9 -2.46 4.46 3.01
CA LEU A 9 -2.98 5.16 4.23
C LEU A 9 -2.07 6.07 5.08
N SER A 10 -0.74 6.06 4.99
CA SER A 10 0.09 6.85 5.93
C SER A 10 0.73 8.12 5.34
N VAL A 11 1.50 8.03 4.25
CA VAL A 11 2.22 9.22 3.72
C VAL A 11 1.36 10.11 2.82
N GLY A 12 0.36 9.54 2.15
CA GLY A 12 -0.68 10.32 1.49
C GLY A 12 -1.41 11.27 2.47
N LYS A 13 -1.53 10.89 3.76
CA LYS A 13 -2.15 11.75 4.79
C LYS A 13 -1.25 12.92 5.20
N LEU A 14 0.04 12.69 5.45
CA LEU A 14 0.97 13.77 5.84
C LEU A 14 1.12 14.82 4.74
N CYS A 15 1.15 14.37 3.49
CA CYS A 15 1.23 15.25 2.34
C CYS A 15 -0.08 16.01 2.08
N ARG A 16 -1.25 15.34 2.20
CA ARG A 16 -2.56 16.01 2.19
C ARG A 16 -2.68 17.05 3.31
N LEU A 17 -2.17 16.75 4.51
CA LEU A 17 -2.11 17.69 5.63
C LEU A 17 -1.21 18.90 5.34
N LEU A 18 -0.04 18.69 4.73
CA LEU A 18 0.87 19.78 4.34
C LEU A 18 0.26 20.68 3.26
N VAL A 19 -0.41 20.08 2.28
CA VAL A 19 -1.15 20.80 1.22
C VAL A 19 -2.31 21.61 1.81
N LEU A 20 -3.11 21.00 2.70
CA LEU A 20 -4.21 21.68 3.39
C LEU A 20 -3.69 22.84 4.26
N ALA A 21 -2.56 22.65 4.95
CA ALA A 21 -1.93 23.70 5.74
C ALA A 21 -1.47 24.87 4.86
N LEU A 22 -0.83 24.59 3.71
CA LEU A 22 -0.42 25.63 2.75
C LEU A 22 -1.63 26.37 2.12
N ALA A 23 -2.74 25.66 1.87
CA ALA A 23 -3.98 26.29 1.41
C ALA A 23 -4.61 27.21 2.46
N LEU A 24 -4.53 26.84 3.74
CA LEU A 24 -5.02 27.67 4.86
C LEU A 24 -4.15 28.91 5.10
N VAL A 25 -2.85 28.85 4.84
CA VAL A 25 -1.95 30.03 4.89
C VAL A 25 -2.35 31.08 3.84
N GLY A 26 -2.95 30.66 2.71
CA GLY A 26 -3.52 31.55 1.70
C GLY A 26 -4.86 32.20 2.07
N CYS A 27 -5.50 31.81 3.18
CA CYS A 27 -6.80 32.35 3.61
C CYS A 27 -6.71 33.51 4.62
N TRP A 28 -5.51 33.95 5.01
CA TRP A 28 -5.38 35.09 5.93
C TRP A 28 -5.43 36.41 5.17
N SER A 29 -6.65 36.90 4.92
CA SER A 29 -6.90 38.32 4.70
C SER A 29 -7.56 38.93 5.95
N PRO A 30 -7.03 40.04 6.49
CA PRO A 30 -7.67 40.77 7.58
C PRO A 30 -8.85 41.54 6.99
N GLY A 31 -10.07 41.09 7.26
CA GLY A 31 -11.28 41.86 6.98
C GLY A 31 -11.89 42.39 8.27
N SER A 32 -12.26 43.68 8.30
CA SER A 32 -13.63 44.08 8.65
C SER A 32 -13.82 45.60 8.78
N ALA A 33 -14.55 46.20 7.85
CA ALA A 33 -15.54 47.30 8.00
C ALA A 33 -16.17 47.51 6.61
N GLY A 34 -17.47 47.62 6.35
CA GLY A 34 -18.70 47.64 7.13
C GLY A 34 -19.90 47.43 6.17
N PHE A 35 -21.11 47.46 6.74
CA PHE A 35 -22.44 47.11 6.20
C PHE A 35 -22.92 47.85 4.92
N GLY A 36 -23.83 47.21 4.16
CA GLY A 36 -24.85 47.92 3.34
C GLY A 36 -25.44 47.20 2.11
N LEU A 37 -26.64 46.62 2.28
CA LEU A 37 -27.82 46.47 1.40
C LEU A 37 -27.72 46.06 -0.12
N TRP A 38 -28.68 45.20 -0.49
CA TRP A 38 -28.98 44.50 -1.76
C TRP A 38 -29.09 45.33 -3.06
N GLY A 39 -28.71 44.72 -4.19
CA GLY A 39 -29.37 44.92 -5.49
C GLY A 39 -28.52 44.74 -6.77
N HIS A 40 -28.68 43.60 -7.45
CA HIS A 40 -28.56 43.44 -8.92
C HIS A 40 -27.21 43.44 -9.66
N ASP A 41 -26.05 43.16 -9.05
CA ASP A 41 -24.77 43.11 -9.78
C ASP A 41 -23.95 41.81 -9.60
N TRP A 42 -24.64 40.66 -9.56
CA TRP A 42 -24.01 39.36 -9.32
C TRP A 42 -23.35 38.74 -10.56
N LEU A 43 -23.75 39.13 -11.78
CA LEU A 43 -23.20 38.57 -13.03
C LEU A 43 -21.86 39.20 -13.44
N SER A 44 -21.60 40.45 -13.05
CA SER A 44 -20.34 41.15 -13.34
C SER A 44 -19.17 40.70 -12.44
N LEU A 45 -19.46 40.06 -11.30
CA LEU A 45 -18.47 39.54 -10.36
C LEU A 45 -17.93 38.14 -10.73
N MET A 46 -18.54 37.46 -11.69
CA MET A 46 -18.12 36.12 -12.10
C MET A 46 -17.03 36.12 -13.18
N TYR A 47 -16.74 37.27 -13.80
CA TYR A 47 -15.70 37.43 -14.84
C TYR A 47 -14.59 38.43 -14.49
N GLY A 48 -14.47 38.81 -13.21
CA GLY A 48 -13.47 39.77 -12.72
C GLY A 48 -12.48 39.19 -11.71
N LYS A 49 -12.12 37.90 -11.81
CA LYS A 49 -11.11 37.31 -10.91
C LYS A 49 -9.71 37.54 -11.50
N SER A 50 -8.96 38.49 -10.93
CA SER A 50 -7.57 38.79 -11.30
C SER A 50 -6.76 37.52 -11.60
N PRO A 51 -6.01 37.45 -12.72
CA PRO A 51 -5.16 36.29 -13.06
C PRO A 51 -4.09 36.01 -11.99
N ALA A 52 -3.83 36.98 -11.11
CA ALA A 52 -2.92 36.89 -9.97
C ALA A 52 -3.31 35.85 -8.91
N LEU A 53 -4.60 35.51 -8.78
CA LEU A 53 -5.07 34.46 -7.84
C LEU A 53 -5.22 33.08 -8.50
N VAL A 54 -5.33 33.06 -9.83
CA VAL A 54 -5.48 31.84 -10.61
C VAL A 54 -4.13 31.11 -10.72
N LEU A 55 -3.04 31.85 -10.94
CA LEU A 55 -1.68 31.27 -11.00
C LEU A 55 -1.26 30.51 -9.72
N PRO A 56 -1.35 31.07 -8.50
CA PRO A 56 -0.95 30.34 -7.29
C PRO A 56 -1.88 29.18 -6.97
N LEU A 57 -3.16 29.26 -7.36
CA LEU A 57 -4.10 28.15 -7.22
C LEU A 57 -3.76 26.99 -8.18
N LEU A 58 -3.37 27.29 -9.42
CA LEU A 58 -2.86 26.27 -10.35
C LEU A 58 -1.50 25.72 -9.92
N LEU A 59 -0.59 26.56 -9.39
CA LEU A 59 0.72 26.12 -8.91
C LEU A 59 0.60 25.20 -7.69
N SER A 60 -0.30 25.52 -6.75
CA SER A 60 -0.58 24.67 -5.59
C SER A 60 -1.24 23.34 -6.01
N LEU A 61 -2.13 23.36 -6.99
CA LEU A 61 -2.72 22.13 -7.57
C LEU A 61 -1.71 21.28 -8.37
N GLN A 62 -0.65 21.87 -8.90
CA GLN A 62 0.46 21.14 -9.52
C GLN A 62 1.42 20.55 -8.47
N LEU A 63 1.59 21.23 -7.33
CA LEU A 63 2.43 20.76 -6.23
C LEU A 63 1.83 19.57 -5.47
N THR A 64 0.50 19.42 -5.43
CA THR A 64 -0.17 18.24 -4.84
C THR A 64 0.11 16.94 -5.59
N ALA A 65 0.43 17.02 -6.89
CA ALA A 65 0.70 15.86 -7.73
C ALA A 65 2.12 15.28 -7.55
N LEU A 66 3.01 15.98 -6.84
CA LEU A 66 4.40 15.56 -6.60
C LEU A 66 4.56 14.71 -5.33
N CYS A 67 3.45 14.35 -4.69
CA CYS A 67 3.53 13.58 -3.47
C CYS A 67 4.02 12.16 -3.76
N PRO A 68 5.09 11.69 -3.09
CA PRO A 68 5.51 10.30 -3.24
C PRO A 68 4.37 9.40 -2.73
N THR A 69 3.86 8.57 -3.64
CA THR A 69 3.09 7.39 -3.23
C THR A 69 4.07 6.47 -2.50
N GLU A 70 3.76 6.06 -1.28
CA GLU A 70 4.49 4.97 -0.61
C GLU A 70 4.26 3.71 -1.44
N ALA A 71 5.16 3.48 -2.37
CA ALA A 71 5.17 2.26 -3.16
C ALA A 71 5.92 1.21 -2.35
N VAL A 72 5.21 0.15 -1.97
CA VAL A 72 5.86 -1.07 -1.50
C VAL A 72 6.26 -1.87 -2.73
N GLU A 73 7.53 -2.21 -2.85
CA GLU A 73 8.02 -3.10 -3.89
C GLU A 73 8.21 -4.50 -3.32
N ILE A 74 7.67 -5.51 -3.98
CA ILE A 74 7.72 -6.91 -3.52
C ILE A 74 8.58 -7.73 -4.47
N TYR A 75 9.55 -8.46 -3.91
CA TYR A 75 10.46 -9.33 -4.61
C TYR A 75 10.22 -10.78 -4.19
N THR A 76 9.87 -11.62 -5.16
CA THR A 76 9.66 -13.05 -4.98
C THR A 76 10.54 -13.84 -5.92
N SER A 77 10.82 -15.10 -5.56
CA SER A 77 11.40 -16.04 -6.53
C SER A 77 10.41 -16.23 -7.70
N GLY A 78 10.94 -16.37 -8.91
CA GLY A 78 10.15 -16.69 -10.10
C GLY A 78 9.66 -18.15 -10.09
N ALA A 79 10.18 -18.97 -11.00
CA ALA A 79 9.94 -20.41 -10.97
C ALA A 79 10.89 -21.09 -9.97
N LEU A 80 10.36 -22.00 -9.15
CA LEU A 80 11.12 -22.83 -8.23
C LEU A 80 10.84 -24.30 -8.57
N GLU A 81 11.90 -25.06 -8.83
CA GLU A 81 11.83 -26.51 -9.00
C GLU A 81 12.35 -27.17 -7.73
N ALA A 82 11.57 -28.10 -7.17
CA ALA A 82 11.92 -28.80 -5.94
C ALA A 82 11.47 -30.27 -6.03
N VAL A 83 12.14 -31.12 -5.26
CA VAL A 83 11.90 -32.57 -5.29
C VAL A 83 10.81 -32.93 -4.29
N ASN A 84 9.97 -33.91 -4.63
CA ASN A 84 8.97 -34.41 -3.69
C ASN A 84 9.64 -34.96 -2.42
N GLY A 85 9.12 -34.60 -1.26
CA GLY A 85 9.62 -34.98 0.05
C GLY A 85 10.69 -34.05 0.62
N THR A 86 11.24 -33.12 -0.17
CA THR A 86 12.18 -32.11 0.34
C THR A 86 11.46 -30.88 0.87
N ASP A 87 12.21 -30.00 1.52
CA ASP A 87 11.71 -28.72 2.01
C ASP A 87 12.08 -27.60 1.03
N VAL A 88 11.24 -26.57 0.92
CA VAL A 88 11.51 -25.41 0.05
C VAL A 88 11.25 -24.10 0.78
N ARG A 89 12.17 -23.14 0.62
CA ARG A 89 11.98 -21.76 1.08
C ARG A 89 11.29 -20.95 0.00
N LEU A 90 10.08 -20.49 0.28
CA LEU A 90 9.34 -19.56 -0.57
C LEU A 90 9.79 -18.14 -0.21
N LYS A 91 10.72 -17.61 -1.01
CA LYS A 91 11.32 -16.30 -0.77
C LYS A 91 10.34 -15.18 -1.11
N CYS A 92 10.12 -14.28 -0.14
CA CYS A 92 9.43 -13.01 -0.34
C CYS A 92 10.12 -11.93 0.49
N THR A 93 10.63 -10.91 -0.17
CA THR A 93 11.22 -9.73 0.48
C THR A 93 10.54 -8.48 -0.06
N PHE A 94 10.49 -7.42 0.72
CA PHE A 94 9.88 -6.16 0.28
C PHE A 94 10.82 -4.97 0.48
N SER A 95 10.49 -3.85 -0.13
CA SER A 95 11.12 -2.56 0.11
C SER A 95 10.03 -1.54 0.36
N SER A 96 10.21 -0.70 1.37
CA SER A 96 9.25 0.33 1.78
C SER A 96 9.99 1.57 2.28
N PHE A 97 9.40 2.73 2.06
CA PHE A 97 9.86 3.99 2.65
C PHE A 97 9.37 4.16 4.10
N ALA A 98 8.23 3.54 4.44
CA ALA A 98 7.79 3.42 5.83
C ALA A 98 8.62 2.39 6.60
N PRO A 99 8.96 2.68 7.87
CA PRO A 99 9.59 1.70 8.74
C PRO A 99 8.65 0.53 9.00
N VAL A 100 9.23 -0.65 9.18
CA VAL A 100 8.49 -1.83 9.62
C VAL A 100 8.04 -1.63 11.06
N GLY A 101 6.75 -1.86 11.31
CA GLY A 101 6.14 -1.75 12.63
C GLY A 101 4.83 -2.52 12.70
N ASP A 102 4.01 -2.21 13.68
CA ASP A 102 2.81 -3.01 14.02
C ASP A 102 1.75 -3.08 12.90
N ALA A 103 1.82 -2.17 11.93
CA ALA A 103 0.96 -2.18 10.76
C ALA A 103 1.36 -3.22 9.70
N LEU A 104 2.51 -3.89 9.84
CA LEU A 104 2.95 -4.91 8.88
C LEU A 104 2.01 -6.12 8.93
N THR A 105 1.36 -6.39 7.81
CA THR A 105 0.59 -7.61 7.60
C THR A 105 1.17 -8.37 6.42
N VAL A 106 1.28 -9.69 6.53
CA VAL A 106 1.71 -10.52 5.40
C VAL A 106 0.72 -11.64 5.22
N THR A 107 0.27 -11.86 3.99
CA THR A 107 -0.58 -12.99 3.63
C THR A 107 0.08 -13.81 2.54
N TRP A 108 0.22 -15.10 2.79
CA TRP A 108 0.59 -16.08 1.77
C TRP A 108 -0.64 -16.88 1.34
N ASN A 109 -0.82 -16.95 0.04
CA ASN A 109 -1.89 -17.70 -0.60
C ASN A 109 -1.32 -18.67 -1.65
N PHE A 110 -2.06 -19.74 -1.93
CA PHE A 110 -1.70 -20.77 -2.90
C PHE A 110 -2.83 -20.98 -3.91
N ARG A 111 -2.47 -21.06 -5.18
CA ARG A 111 -3.37 -21.44 -6.27
C ARG A 111 -2.82 -22.69 -6.98
N PRO A 112 -3.57 -23.81 -7.02
CA PRO A 112 -3.14 -25.01 -7.71
C PRO A 112 -2.92 -24.78 -9.21
N ARG A 113 -1.95 -25.51 -9.79
CA ARG A 113 -1.64 -25.43 -11.23
C ARG A 113 -2.80 -25.85 -12.12
N ASP A 114 -3.54 -26.89 -11.71
CA ASP A 114 -4.68 -27.43 -12.46
C ASP A 114 -5.94 -26.54 -12.36
N GLY A 115 -5.82 -25.37 -11.72
CA GLY A 115 -6.91 -24.46 -11.44
C GLY A 115 -7.61 -24.75 -10.12
N GLY A 116 -8.59 -23.91 -9.79
CA GLY A 116 -9.32 -23.98 -8.52
C GLY A 116 -9.29 -22.68 -7.74
N ARG A 117 -9.83 -22.75 -6.51
CA ARG A 117 -9.89 -21.60 -5.58
C ARG A 117 -8.53 -21.38 -4.93
N GLU A 118 -8.25 -20.12 -4.65
CA GLU A 118 -7.12 -19.72 -3.82
C GLU A 118 -7.27 -20.27 -2.39
N GLN A 119 -6.16 -20.72 -1.81
CA GLN A 119 -6.09 -21.37 -0.52
C GLN A 119 -5.14 -20.60 0.39
N PHE A 120 -5.55 -20.42 1.64
CA PHE A 120 -4.72 -19.80 2.66
C PHE A 120 -3.51 -20.67 3.02
N VAL A 121 -2.33 -20.06 3.10
CA VAL A 121 -1.07 -20.74 3.45
C VAL A 121 -0.54 -20.23 4.78
N PHE A 122 -0.45 -18.92 4.97
CA PHE A 122 0.16 -18.31 6.15
C PHE A 122 -0.28 -16.85 6.33
N TYR A 123 -0.32 -16.39 7.59
CA TYR A 123 -0.58 -14.98 7.92
C TYR A 123 0.43 -14.50 8.97
N TYR A 124 0.83 -13.24 8.87
CA TYR A 124 1.66 -12.56 9.86
C TYR A 124 1.03 -11.21 10.21
N HIS A 125 0.94 -10.92 11.50
CA HIS A 125 0.64 -9.59 12.03
C HIS A 125 1.09 -9.54 13.48
N MET A 126 2.15 -8.79 13.78
CA MET A 126 2.91 -8.83 15.05
C MET A 126 3.58 -10.18 15.32
N ASP A 127 2.84 -11.27 15.14
CA ASP A 127 3.25 -12.65 15.34
C ASP A 127 2.89 -13.53 14.13
N PRO A 128 3.63 -14.64 13.92
CA PRO A 128 3.33 -15.62 12.90
C PRO A 128 2.08 -16.46 13.23
N PHE A 129 1.07 -16.42 12.37
CA PHE A 129 -0.14 -17.25 12.46
C PHE A 129 -0.06 -18.43 11.49
N ARG A 130 0.13 -19.62 12.07
CA ARG A 130 0.17 -20.88 11.32
C ARG A 130 -1.24 -21.37 10.94
N PRO A 131 -1.40 -22.02 9.79
CA PRO A 131 -2.68 -22.62 9.39
C PRO A 131 -3.10 -23.70 10.38
N MET A 132 -4.31 -23.58 10.93
CA MET A 132 -4.86 -24.56 11.89
C MET A 132 -5.49 -25.79 11.22
N SER A 133 -5.78 -25.71 9.92
CA SER A 133 -6.46 -26.74 9.14
C SER A 133 -6.02 -26.70 7.68
N GLY A 134 -6.37 -27.74 6.92
CA GLY A 134 -6.04 -27.84 5.50
C GLY A 134 -4.66 -28.44 5.23
N ARG A 135 -4.27 -28.46 3.96
CA ARG A 135 -3.09 -29.19 3.47
C ARG A 135 -1.73 -28.64 3.92
N PHE A 136 -1.71 -27.39 4.38
CA PHE A 136 -0.51 -26.68 4.82
C PHE A 136 -0.30 -26.74 6.34
N LYS A 137 -1.27 -27.31 7.07
CA LYS A 137 -1.18 -27.51 8.52
C LYS A 137 0.09 -28.29 8.87
N ASP A 138 0.82 -27.80 9.87
CA ASP A 138 2.06 -28.41 10.41
C ASP A 138 3.22 -28.54 9.40
N ARG A 139 3.09 -27.92 8.20
CA ARG A 139 4.09 -27.99 7.14
C ARG A 139 4.68 -26.63 6.78
N VAL A 140 4.00 -25.55 7.14
CA VAL A 140 4.48 -24.19 6.87
C VAL A 140 5.02 -23.56 8.15
N VAL A 141 6.24 -23.04 8.08
CA VAL A 141 6.88 -22.33 9.18
C VAL A 141 7.41 -20.97 8.71
N TRP A 142 7.42 -20.02 9.64
CA TRP A 142 8.01 -18.70 9.41
C TRP A 142 9.53 -18.81 9.29
N ASP A 143 10.10 -18.15 8.27
CA ASP A 143 11.53 -18.15 7.98
C ASP A 143 12.05 -16.73 7.65
N GLY A 144 11.18 -15.73 7.85
CA GLY A 144 11.45 -14.33 7.56
C GLY A 144 12.05 -13.55 8.73
N ASN A 145 12.57 -12.36 8.42
CA ASN A 145 12.95 -11.35 9.38
C ASN A 145 12.35 -10.00 8.94
N PRO A 146 11.25 -9.55 9.55
CA PRO A 146 10.58 -8.30 9.20
C PRO A 146 11.49 -7.08 9.29
N GLU A 147 12.42 -7.03 10.26
CA GLU A 147 13.38 -5.92 10.40
C GLU A 147 14.35 -5.82 9.21
N ARG A 148 14.52 -6.93 8.48
CA ARG A 148 15.31 -7.02 7.25
C ARG A 148 14.44 -7.08 5.99
N TYR A 149 13.16 -6.72 6.12
CA TYR A 149 12.17 -6.76 5.05
C TYR A 149 12.05 -8.13 4.38
N ASP A 150 12.29 -9.21 5.14
CA ASP A 150 12.15 -10.59 4.68
C ASP A 150 10.92 -11.22 5.34
N VAL A 151 9.99 -11.67 4.51
CA VAL A 151 8.72 -12.27 4.93
C VAL A 151 8.54 -13.67 4.33
N SER A 152 9.68 -14.35 4.11
CA SER A 152 9.74 -15.70 3.57
C SER A 152 9.15 -16.74 4.52
N ILE A 153 8.64 -17.81 3.92
CA ILE A 153 8.17 -19.00 4.64
C ILE A 153 8.90 -20.25 4.13
N LEU A 154 8.97 -21.27 4.97
CA LEU A 154 9.51 -22.58 4.62
C LEU A 154 8.35 -23.59 4.58
N LEU A 155 8.23 -24.32 3.47
CA LEU A 155 7.25 -25.38 3.27
C LEU A 155 7.96 -26.74 3.35
N TRP A 156 7.55 -27.54 4.32
CA TRP A 156 8.13 -28.84 4.61
C TRP A 156 7.43 -29.98 3.89
N LYS A 157 8.22 -31.03 3.61
CA LYS A 157 7.74 -32.30 3.02
C LYS A 157 6.88 -32.05 1.80
N LEU A 158 7.43 -31.42 0.77
CA LEU A 158 6.74 -31.11 -0.48
C LEU A 158 6.04 -32.34 -1.05
N GLN A 159 4.86 -32.14 -1.62
CA GLN A 159 4.04 -33.15 -2.29
C GLN A 159 3.74 -32.69 -3.71
N PHE A 160 3.43 -33.62 -4.62
CA PHE A 160 3.12 -33.26 -6.01
C PHE A 160 1.94 -32.30 -6.13
N ASP A 161 0.95 -32.45 -5.25
CA ASP A 161 -0.24 -31.59 -5.22
C ASP A 161 0.07 -30.16 -4.74
N ASP A 162 1.28 -29.90 -4.21
CA ASP A 162 1.72 -28.55 -3.82
C ASP A 162 2.25 -27.75 -5.02
N ASN A 163 2.22 -28.33 -6.22
CA ASN A 163 2.55 -27.67 -7.47
C ASN A 163 1.49 -26.61 -7.82
N GLY A 164 1.92 -25.36 -7.87
CA GLY A 164 1.06 -24.22 -8.17
C GLY A 164 1.77 -22.91 -7.93
N THR A 165 0.98 -21.84 -7.83
CA THR A 165 1.48 -20.48 -7.62
C THR A 165 1.28 -20.07 -6.18
N TYR A 166 2.37 -19.68 -5.53
CA TYR A 166 2.35 -19.08 -4.19
C TYR A 166 2.45 -17.56 -4.33
N THR A 167 1.50 -16.86 -3.72
CA THR A 167 1.40 -15.39 -3.75
C THR A 167 1.68 -14.83 -2.36
N CYS A 168 2.59 -13.88 -2.29
CA CYS A 168 2.91 -13.11 -1.08
C CYS A 168 2.32 -11.70 -1.21
N GLN A 169 1.54 -11.27 -0.22
CA GLN A 169 0.95 -9.93 -0.12
C GLN A 169 1.46 -9.28 1.16
N VAL A 170 1.93 -8.04 1.06
CA VAL A 170 2.50 -7.22 2.15
C VAL A 170 1.77 -5.89 2.21
#